data_AF-A0A4Y1RBR5-F1
#
_entry.id   AF-A0A4Y1RBR5-F1
#
_cell.length_a   1.000
_cell.length_b   1.000
_cell.length_c   1.000
_cell.angle_alpha   90.00
_cell.angle_beta   90.00
_cell.angle_gamma   90.00
#
_symmetry.space_group_name_H-M   'P 1'
#
loop_
_entity.id
_entity.type
_entity.pdbx_description
1 polymer ?
#
loop_
_entity_poly.entity_id
_entity_poly.type
_entity_poly.pdbx_seq_one_letter_code
_entity_poly.pdbx_strand_id
1 'polypeptide(L)'
;MKLFEYIQGKNKYEEKIEMTAPVLSEVSPSDGPFCESSFVVSFYVPKKNQENPPPAEGLHVQKWKTTYVAVRQFSGFVSDDSVGEEAAALKASLAGTVWSAAIEKSHAADHTSVYTLHSTIPHLNLIIG
;
A
#
# COMPACT_ATOMS: atom_id res chain seq x y z
N MET A 1 -16.85 -6.71 -0.29
CA MET A 1 -15.45 -6.22 -0.34
C MET A 1 -14.99 -6.05 1.10
N LYS A 2 -14.01 -6.85 1.56
CA LYS A 2 -13.71 -6.98 3.00
C LYS A 2 -13.37 -5.66 3.69
N LEU A 3 -12.50 -4.83 3.10
CA LEU A 3 -12.12 -3.54 3.68
C LEU A 3 -13.30 -2.56 3.75
N PHE A 4 -14.16 -2.54 2.73
CA PHE A 4 -15.35 -1.70 2.77
C PHE A 4 -16.35 -2.16 3.83
N GLU A 5 -16.55 -3.46 3.98
CA GLU A 5 -17.40 -4.03 5.04
C GLU A 5 -16.87 -3.65 6.42
N TYR A 6 -15.55 -3.74 6.63
CA TYR A 6 -14.89 -3.30 7.86
C TYR A 6 -15.18 -1.84 8.20
N ILE A 7 -15.03 -0.95 7.21
CA ILE A 7 -15.30 0.49 7.36
C ILE A 7 -16.77 0.74 7.70
N GLN A 8 -17.69 -0.06 7.15
CA GLN A 8 -19.13 0.05 7.42
C GLN A 8 -19.56 -0.53 8.79
N GLY A 9 -18.62 -1.02 9.60
CA GLY A 9 -18.91 -1.55 10.94
C GLY A 9 -18.85 -3.07 11.06
N LYS A 10 -18.45 -3.80 10.01
CA LYS A 10 -18.20 -5.25 10.10
C LYS A 10 -16.84 -5.54 10.75
N ASN A 11 -16.71 -5.12 12.00
CA ASN A 11 -15.54 -5.31 12.85
C ASN A 11 -16.02 -5.63 14.28
N LYS A 12 -15.10 -6.08 15.15
CA LYS A 12 -15.48 -6.55 16.51
C LYS A 12 -16.13 -5.48 17.39
N TYR A 13 -15.98 -4.19 17.06
CA TYR A 13 -16.54 -3.09 17.83
C TYR A 13 -17.84 -2.54 17.24
N GLU A 14 -18.30 -3.11 16.11
CA GLU A 14 -19.45 -2.58 15.35
C GLU A 14 -19.31 -1.09 15.00
N GLU A 15 -18.07 -0.61 14.94
CA GLU A 15 -17.76 0.81 14.79
C GLU A 15 -17.64 1.19 13.32
N LYS A 16 -18.35 2.24 12.90
CA LYS A 16 -18.10 2.85 11.58
C LYS A 16 -16.79 3.62 11.58
N ILE A 17 -15.91 3.25 10.66
CA ILE A 17 -14.63 3.91 10.47
C ILE A 17 -14.76 4.94 9.36
N GLU A 18 -14.08 6.07 9.51
CA GLU A 18 -14.06 7.08 8.45
C GLU A 18 -13.29 6.55 7.25
N MET A 19 -13.87 6.70 6.05
CA MET A 19 -13.17 6.43 4.80
C MET A 19 -11.97 7.38 4.70
N THR A 20 -10.84 6.85 4.23
CA THR A 20 -9.63 7.63 3.98
C THR A 20 -9.17 7.45 2.55
N ALA A 21 -8.41 8.44 2.09
CA ALA A 21 -7.52 8.31 0.95
C ALA A 21 -6.08 8.44 1.49
N PRO A 22 -5.08 7.86 0.81
CA PRO A 22 -5.19 6.94 -0.32
C PRO A 22 -5.66 5.53 0.04
N VAL A 23 -6.10 4.77 -0.97
CA VAL A 23 -6.02 3.30 -0.95
C VAL A 23 -4.71 2.90 -1.61
N LEU A 24 -3.99 1.98 -0.97
CA LEU A 24 -2.75 1.41 -1.47
C LEU A 24 -3.02 0.02 -2.04
N SER A 25 -2.40 -0.25 -3.19
CA SER A 25 -2.32 -1.59 -3.76
C SER A 25 -0.85 -1.96 -3.92
N GLU A 26 -0.43 -2.99 -3.22
CA GLU A 26 0.90 -3.55 -3.28
C GLU A 26 0.87 -4.78 -4.17
N VAL A 27 1.78 -4.81 -5.15
CA VAL A 27 1.91 -5.90 -6.11
C VAL A 27 3.27 -6.54 -5.87
N SER A 28 3.28 -7.82 -5.52
CA SER A 28 4.52 -8.60 -5.47
C SER A 28 4.66 -9.43 -6.73
N PRO A 29 5.74 -9.25 -7.50
CA PRO A 29 5.99 -10.08 -8.67
C PRO A 29 6.21 -11.53 -8.26
N SER A 30 5.79 -12.44 -9.13
CA SER A 30 5.94 -13.87 -8.95
C SER A 30 7.40 -14.32 -9.13
N ASP A 31 7.85 -15.28 -8.32
CA ASP A 31 9.17 -15.89 -8.43
C ASP A 31 9.29 -16.91 -9.60
N GLY A 32 8.26 -17.09 -10.44
CA GLY A 32 8.33 -18.02 -11.57
C GLY A 32 7.16 -18.00 -12.56
N PRO A 33 7.28 -18.70 -13.71
CA PRO A 33 6.33 -18.64 -14.83
C PRO A 33 4.93 -19.21 -14.54
N PHE A 34 4.70 -19.78 -13.36
CA PHE A 34 3.44 -20.44 -12.98
C PHE A 34 2.85 -19.92 -11.66
N CYS A 35 3.51 -18.99 -10.96
CA CYS A 35 2.98 -18.42 -9.72
C CYS A 35 2.21 -17.13 -10.01
N GLU A 36 1.04 -16.97 -9.40
CA GLU A 36 0.23 -15.76 -9.51
C GLU A 36 0.90 -14.61 -8.74
N SER A 37 0.84 -13.40 -9.30
CA SER A 37 1.19 -12.19 -8.56
C SER A 37 0.27 -12.05 -7.34
N SER A 38 0.83 -11.71 -6.18
CA SER A 38 0.04 -11.43 -5.00
C SER A 38 -0.28 -9.93 -4.93
N PHE A 39 -1.54 -9.64 -4.59
CA PHE A 39 -2.05 -8.28 -4.42
C PHE A 39 -2.48 -8.07 -2.97
N VAL A 40 -1.93 -7.04 -2.34
CA VAL A 40 -2.35 -6.59 -1.02
C VAL A 40 -3.01 -5.22 -1.17
N VAL A 41 -4.28 -5.14 -0.80
CA VAL A 41 -5.02 -3.87 -0.78
C VAL A 41 -5.11 -3.38 0.66
N SER A 42 -4.81 -2.10 0.85
CA SER A 42 -4.73 -1.48 2.16
C SER A 42 -5.31 -0.07 2.17
N PHE A 43 -5.88 0.37 3.30
CA PHE A 43 -6.32 1.76 3.49
C PHE A 43 -5.76 2.35 4.79
N TYR A 44 -5.66 3.66 4.83
CA TYR A 44 -5.17 4.37 6.02
C TYR A 44 -6.18 4.33 7.16
N VAL A 45 -5.77 3.83 8.32
CA VAL A 45 -6.58 3.90 9.54
C VAL A 45 -6.63 5.34 10.04
N PRO A 46 -7.82 5.96 10.16
CA PRO A 46 -7.98 7.32 10.70
C PRO A 46 -7.30 7.49 12.05
N LYS A 47 -6.78 8.69 12.32
CA LYS A 47 -5.97 8.96 13.52
C LYS A 47 -6.64 8.51 14.82
N LYS A 48 -7.95 8.74 14.94
CA LYS A 48 -8.77 8.36 16.10
C LYS A 48 -8.80 6.86 16.38
N ASN A 49 -8.59 6.03 15.36
CA ASN A 49 -8.65 4.57 15.45
C ASN A 49 -7.25 3.93 15.51
N GLN A 50 -6.16 4.68 15.39
CA GLN A 50 -4.81 4.12 15.29
C GLN A 50 -4.29 3.48 16.57
N GLU A 51 -4.69 4.01 17.73
CA GLU A 51 -4.25 3.48 19.02
C GLU A 51 -4.80 2.07 19.27
N ASN A 52 -6.06 1.84 18.87
CA ASN A 52 -6.73 0.56 18.98
C ASN A 52 -7.65 0.31 17.76
N PRO A 53 -7.09 -0.11 16.61
CA PRO A 53 -7.90 -0.38 15.42
C PRO A 53 -8.87 -1.53 15.70
N PRO A 54 -10.17 -1.40 15.35
CA PRO A 54 -11.11 -2.49 15.51
C PRO A 54 -10.61 -3.78 14.85
N PRO A 55 -10.60 -4.93 15.54
CA PRO A 55 -10.21 -6.19 14.90
C PRO A 55 -11.30 -6.68 13.93
N ALA A 56 -10.92 -7.42 12.89
CA ALA A 56 -11.86 -8.13 12.02
C ALA A 56 -11.22 -9.39 11.45
N GLU A 57 -12.04 -10.39 11.14
CA GLU A 57 -11.57 -11.66 10.58
C GLU A 57 -11.07 -11.47 9.14
N GLY A 58 -9.92 -12.09 8.84
CA GLY A 58 -9.31 -12.01 7.52
C GLY A 58 -8.77 -10.63 7.15
N LEU A 59 -8.60 -9.74 8.13
CA LEU A 59 -7.93 -8.45 8.00
C LEU A 59 -6.76 -8.36 8.98
N HIS A 60 -5.68 -7.70 8.56
CA HIS A 60 -4.47 -7.56 9.37
C HIS A 60 -4.02 -6.11 9.46
N VAL A 61 -3.67 -5.65 10.67
CA VAL A 61 -3.10 -4.31 10.88
C VAL A 61 -1.60 -4.34 10.58
N GLN A 62 -1.15 -3.45 9.69
CA GLN A 62 0.25 -3.14 9.46
C GLN A 62 0.62 -1.81 10.13
N LYS A 63 1.71 -1.83 10.88
CA LYS A 63 2.34 -0.63 11.44
C LYS A 63 3.53 -0.27 10.60
N TRP A 64 3.50 0.90 9.97
CA TRP A 64 4.63 1.39 9.22
C TRP A 64 5.49 2.25 10.14
N LYS A 65 6.79 1.95 10.18
CA LYS A 65 7.78 2.88 10.73
C LYS A 65 8.03 4.01 9.72
N THR A 66 8.91 4.94 10.05
CA THR A 66 9.36 5.94 9.08
C THR A 66 9.95 5.24 7.85
N THR A 67 9.25 5.37 6.72
CA THR A 67 9.59 4.73 5.45
C THR A 67 9.80 5.81 4.40
N TYR A 68 10.88 5.70 3.62
CA TYR A 68 11.12 6.56 2.47
C TYR A 68 10.52 5.90 1.23
N VAL A 69 9.64 6.62 0.55
CA VAL A 69 8.99 6.15 -0.68
C VAL A 69 9.23 7.17 -1.79
N ALA A 70 9.42 6.69 -3.01
CA ALA A 70 9.32 7.50 -4.21
C ALA A 70 7.94 7.31 -4.82
N VAL A 71 7.33 8.41 -5.25
CA VAL A 71 5.99 8.40 -5.84
C VAL A 71 6.09 8.99 -7.24
N ARG A 72 5.48 8.29 -8.20
CA ARG A 72 5.30 8.77 -9.57
C ARG A 72 3.82 8.90 -9.86
N GLN A 73 3.39 10.11 -10.17
CA GLN A 73 2.04 10.39 -10.61
C GLN A 73 1.97 10.30 -12.14
N PHE A 74 0.96 9.60 -12.64
CA PHE A 74 0.68 9.45 -14.06
C PHE A 74 -0.83 9.59 -14.32
N SER A 75 -1.21 9.88 -15.57
CA SER A 75 -2.60 10.09 -15.97
C SER A 75 -3.17 8.87 -16.70
N GLY A 76 -4.49 8.74 -16.73
CA GLY A 76 -5.17 7.63 -17.39
C GLY A 76 -5.66 6.58 -16.40
N PHE A 77 -6.21 5.49 -16.92
CA PHE A 77 -6.68 4.38 -16.11
C PHE A 77 -5.55 3.39 -15.85
N VAL A 78 -5.50 2.86 -14.63
CA VAL A 78 -4.52 1.84 -14.24
C VAL A 78 -4.91 0.50 -14.86
N SER A 79 -3.93 -0.12 -15.51
CA SER A 79 -3.92 -1.50 -16.03
C SER A 79 -2.60 -2.18 -15.62
N ASP A 80 -2.55 -3.50 -15.64
CA ASP A 80 -1.35 -4.26 -15.22
C ASP A 80 -0.10 -3.84 -16.01
N ASP A 81 -0.23 -3.62 -17.32
CA ASP A 81 0.85 -3.14 -18.18
C ASP A 81 1.33 -1.75 -17.78
N SER A 82 0.39 -0.82 -17.54
CA SER A 82 0.73 0.56 -17.15
C SER A 82 1.45 0.63 -15.80
N VAL A 83 1.15 -0.27 -14.86
CA VAL A 83 1.85 -0.33 -13.56
C VAL A 83 3.32 -0.69 -13.77
N GLY A 84 3.60 -1.69 -14.62
CA GLY A 84 4.96 -2.10 -14.95
C GLY A 84 5.77 -0.99 -15.63
N GLU A 85 5.16 -0.31 -16.61
CA GLU A 85 5.79 0.81 -17.33
C GLU A 85 6.13 1.97 -16.39
N GLU A 86 5.17 2.40 -15.56
CA GLU A 86 5.36 3.53 -14.66
C GLU A 86 6.31 3.20 -13.50
N ALA A 87 6.32 1.95 -13.02
CA ALA A 87 7.31 1.48 -12.04
C ALA A 87 8.73 1.48 -12.61
N ALA A 88 8.91 1.04 -13.86
CA ALA A 88 10.20 1.09 -14.55
C ALA A 88 10.66 2.55 -14.76
N ALA A 89 9.76 3.43 -15.18
CA ALA A 89 10.04 4.86 -15.35
C ALA A 89 10.43 5.53 -14.02
N LEU A 90 9.75 5.20 -12.92
CA LEU A 90 10.11 5.66 -11.58
C LEU A 90 11.51 5.18 -11.19
N LYS A 91 11.81 3.89 -11.35
CA LYS A 91 13.14 3.33 -11.05
C LYS A 91 14.24 4.01 -11.85
N ALA A 92 14.01 4.25 -13.14
CA ALA A 92 14.96 4.97 -14.00
C ALA A 92 15.18 6.42 -13.53
N SER A 93 14.13 7.11 -13.10
CA SER A 93 14.23 8.50 -12.61
C SER A 93 15.01 8.65 -11.30
N LEU A 94 15.10 7.58 -10.51
CA LEU A 94 15.85 7.55 -9.25
C LEU A 94 17.31 7.19 -9.42
N ALA A 95 17.69 6.60 -10.57
CA ALA A 95 19.06 6.14 -10.82
C ALA A 95 20.05 7.32 -10.72
N GLY A 96 21.09 7.15 -9.91
CA GLY A 96 22.12 8.19 -9.69
C GLY A 96 21.69 9.33 -8.75
N THR A 97 20.47 9.32 -8.22
CA THR A 97 20.05 10.29 -7.20
C THR A 97 20.57 9.91 -5.80
N VAL A 98 20.70 10.90 -4.92
CA VAL A 98 21.05 10.67 -3.50
C VAL A 98 19.99 9.86 -2.73
N TRP A 99 18.79 9.72 -3.29
CA TRP A 99 17.66 9.02 -2.68
C TRP A 99 17.61 7.52 -3.01
N SER A 100 18.32 7.08 -4.06
CA SER A 100 18.36 5.68 -4.51
C SER A 100 18.66 4.70 -3.37
N ALA A 101 19.73 4.95 -2.61
CA ALA A 101 20.14 4.10 -1.49
C ALA A 101 19.13 4.09 -0.33
N ALA A 102 18.45 5.21 -0.05
CA ALA A 102 17.45 5.28 1.02
C ALA A 102 16.18 4.50 0.67
N ILE A 103 15.79 4.53 -0.61
CA ILE A 103 14.65 3.79 -1.15
C ILE A 103 14.97 2.29 -1.19
N GLU A 104 16.11 1.89 -1.76
CA GLU A 104 16.55 0.49 -1.77
C GLU A 104 16.63 -0.11 -0.37
N LYS A 105 17.16 0.64 0.61
CA LYS A 105 17.21 0.21 2.02
C LYS A 105 15.82 0.03 2.63
N SER A 106 14.84 0.83 2.22
CA SER A 106 13.46 0.71 2.68
C SER A 106 12.79 -0.54 2.09
N HIS A 107 13.11 -0.90 0.84
CA HIS A 107 12.63 -2.13 0.17
C HIS A 107 13.41 -3.40 0.53
N ALA A 108 14.61 -3.31 1.11
CA ALA A 108 15.36 -4.50 1.53
C ALA A 108 14.88 -5.08 2.87
N ALA A 109 14.10 -4.30 3.63
CA ALA A 109 13.62 -4.68 4.96
C ALA A 109 12.21 -5.28 4.97
N ASP A 110 11.43 -5.07 3.91
CA ASP A 110 10.07 -5.59 3.69
C ASP A 110 10.02 -6.09 2.24
N HIS A 111 9.28 -7.17 1.95
CA HIS A 111 9.24 -7.89 0.66
C HIS A 111 9.41 -7.03 -0.62
N THR A 112 9.97 -7.63 -1.67
CA THR A 112 10.26 -7.07 -3.01
C THR A 112 9.01 -6.57 -3.76
N SER A 113 8.25 -5.65 -3.18
CA SER A 113 6.95 -5.24 -3.65
C SER A 113 6.98 -3.88 -4.34
N VAL A 114 6.11 -3.76 -5.34
CA VAL A 114 5.84 -2.54 -6.08
C VAL A 114 4.54 -1.94 -5.52
N TYR A 115 4.62 -0.70 -5.03
CA TYR A 115 3.47 -0.02 -4.45
C TYR A 115 2.81 0.91 -5.47
N THR A 116 1.50 0.75 -5.68
CA THR A 116 0.67 1.72 -6.39
C THR A 116 -0.17 2.49 -5.37
N LEU A 117 0.15 3.77 -5.18
CA LEU A 117 -0.51 4.67 -4.24
C LEU A 117 -1.50 5.58 -4.97
N HIS A 118 -2.76 5.62 -4.52
CA HIS A 118 -3.74 6.60 -4.99
C HIS A 118 -3.88 7.76 -3.98
N SER A 119 -2.83 8.59 -3.86
CA SER A 119 -2.57 9.65 -2.85
C SER A 119 -3.79 10.52 -2.46
N THR A 120 -4.05 10.81 -1.17
CA THR A 120 -3.45 11.93 -0.41
C THR A 120 -3.41 11.66 1.12
N ILE A 121 -2.24 11.77 1.80
CA ILE A 121 -1.99 12.17 3.25
C ILE A 121 -0.66 11.56 3.83
N PRO A 122 0.09 12.24 4.73
CA PRO A 122 1.28 11.71 5.41
C PRO A 122 1.02 11.10 6.81
N HIS A 123 1.88 10.12 7.17
CA HIS A 123 1.87 9.20 8.34
C HIS A 123 0.78 8.12 8.27
N LEU A 124 1.19 6.85 8.10
CA LEU A 124 0.31 5.79 7.63
C LEU A 124 0.33 4.57 8.57
N ASN A 125 -0.82 4.19 9.13
CA ASN A 125 -1.07 2.83 9.61
C ASN A 125 -2.11 2.23 8.67
N LEU A 126 -1.91 0.98 8.25
CA LEU A 126 -2.71 0.34 7.20
C LEU A 126 -3.40 -0.92 7.70
N ILE A 127 -4.54 -1.28 7.10
CA ILE A 127 -5.18 -2.59 7.27
C ILE A 127 -5.22 -3.32 5.93
N ILE A 128 -4.73 -4.56 5.89
CA ILE A 128 -4.68 -5.46 4.72
C ILE A 128 -5.93 -6.34 4.63
N GLY A 129 -6.40 -6.60 3.40
CA GLY A 129 -7.49 -7.53 2.99
C GLY A 129 -7.11 -8.98 2.72
#